data_AF-A0A1A8LZZ4-F1
#
_entry.id   AF-A0A1A8LZZ4-F1
#
_cell.length_a   1.000
_cell.length_b   1.000
_cell.length_c   1.000
_cell.angle_alpha   90.00
_cell.angle_beta   90.00
_cell.angle_gamma   90.00
#
_symmetry.space_group_name_H-M   'P 1'
#
loop_
_entity.id
_entity.type
_entity.pdbx_description
1 polymer ?
#
loop_
_entity_poly.entity_id
_entity_poly.type
_entity_poly.pdbx_seq_one_letter_code
_entity_poly.pdbx_strand_id
1 'polypeptide(L)' 'HAIASERVTERSGNKMTVLLRPLSSSLSPLRTVHLVLSSKLPVSWVLESEQLPPSFPVSVQVSTNSSVQSHDLIVRV' A
#
# COMPACT_ATOMS: atom_id res chain seq x y z
N HIS A 1 -8.44 4.33 1.80
CA HIS A 1 -7.58 5.27 2.54
C HIS A 1 -6.69 6.02 1.55
N ALA A 2 -6.43 7.32 1.77
CA ALA A 2 -5.57 8.14 0.92
C ALA A 2 -4.29 8.50 1.68
N ILE A 3 -3.13 8.22 1.08
CA ILE A 3 -1.82 8.58 1.63
C ILE A 3 -1.17 9.55 0.63
N ALA A 4 -0.83 10.75 1.09
CA ALA A 4 -0.06 11.74 0.34
C ALA A 4 1.27 11.97 1.08
N SER A 5 2.39 11.91 0.37
CA SER A 5 3.73 12.10 0.94
C SER A 5 4.45 13.26 0.27
N GLU A 6 4.93 14.23 1.05
CA GLU A 6 5.61 15.45 0.57
C GLU A 6 7.12 15.50 0.91
N ARG A 7 7.73 14.44 1.45
CA ARG A 7 9.19 14.48 1.74
C ARG A 7 9.97 13.32 1.13
N VAL A 8 10.69 13.66 0.07
CA VAL A 8 11.66 12.81 -0.64
C VAL A 8 13.03 13.03 0.00
N THR A 9 13.55 12.04 0.73
CA THR A 9 14.98 12.02 1.11
C THR A 9 15.74 11.23 0.04
N GLU A 10 16.59 11.94 -0.71
CA GLU A 10 17.28 11.54 -1.96
C GLU A 10 18.28 10.35 -1.87
N ARG A 11 18.12 9.40 -0.95
CA ARG A 11 19.14 8.34 -0.75
C ARG A 11 18.66 6.90 -0.95
N SER A 12 17.38 6.69 -1.22
CA SER A 12 16.80 5.40 -1.61
C SER A 12 15.87 5.68 -2.77
N GLY A 13 16.20 5.22 -3.98
CA GLY A 13 15.44 5.56 -5.19
C GLY A 13 13.94 5.42 -4.94
N ASN A 14 13.21 6.55 -4.96
CA ASN A 14 11.78 6.76 -4.68
C ASN A 14 10.96 5.55 -4.22
N LYS A 15 11.40 4.85 -3.16
CA LYS A 15 10.76 3.63 -2.67
C LYS A 15 10.01 3.97 -1.39
N MET A 16 8.73 3.62 -1.33
CA MET A 16 7.88 3.94 -0.18
C MET A 16 7.14 2.70 0.31
N THR A 17 7.22 2.42 1.61
CA THR A 17 6.51 1.31 2.24
C THR A 17 5.20 1.78 2.85
N VAL A 18 4.14 1.01 2.65
CA VAL A 18 2.82 1.21 3.25
C VAL A 18 2.48 -0.03 4.06
N LEU A 19 2.39 0.14 5.38
CA LEU A 19 2.03 -0.92 6.31
C LEU A 19 0.52 -0.92 6.54
N LEU A 20 -0.14 -2.03 6.26
CA LEU A 20 -1.54 -2.27 6.56
C LEU A 20 -1.68 -3.09 7.83
N ARG A 21 -2.37 -2.54 8.83
CA ARG A 21 -2.67 -3.22 10.09
C ARG A 21 -4.12 -2.99 10.51
N PRO A 22 -4.82 -4.00 11.06
CA PRO A 22 -6.14 -3.80 11.67
C PRO A 22 -6.08 -2.80 12.82
N LEU A 23 -7.14 -2.01 12.99
CA LEU A 23 -7.31 -1.13 14.15
C LEU A 23 -7.84 -1.87 15.40
N SER A 24 -8.40 -3.07 15.20
CA SER A 24 -8.99 -3.90 16.26
C SER A 24 -8.69 -5.38 16.02
N SER A 25 -8.57 -6.15 17.10
CA SER A 25 -8.42 -7.61 17.06
C SER A 25 -9.69 -8.34 16.62
N SER A 26 -10.87 -7.69 16.70
CA SER A 26 -12.07 -8.24 16.09
C SER A 26 -11.94 -8.15 14.57
N LEU A 27 -11.77 -9.31 13.95
CA LEU A 27 -11.82 -9.46 12.50
C LEU A 27 -13.23 -9.07 12.05
N SER A 28 -13.38 -7.82 11.61
CA SER A 28 -14.52 -7.43 10.79
C SER A 28 -14.60 -8.38 9.58
N PRO A 29 -15.77 -8.58 8.96
CA PRO A 29 -15.85 -9.36 7.73
C PRO A 29 -14.78 -8.89 6.75
N LEU A 30 -14.11 -9.84 6.10
CA LEU A 30 -13.05 -9.60 5.12
C LEU A 30 -13.56 -8.63 4.04
N ARG A 31 -13.19 -7.36 4.16
CA ARG A 31 -13.55 -6.30 3.22
C ARG A 31 -12.33 -5.95 2.39
N THR A 32 -12.50 -5.88 1.07
CA THR A 32 -11.46 -5.36 0.18
C THR A 32 -11.09 -3.93 0.59
N VAL A 33 -9.80 -3.67 0.77
CA VAL A 33 -9.30 -2.32 1.04
C VAL A 33 -8.97 -1.64 -0.28
N HIS A 34 -9.48 -0.43 -0.46
CA HIS A 34 -9.14 0.42 -1.61
C HIS A 34 -8.10 1.47 -1.18
N LEU A 35 -6.95 1.46 -1.85
CA LEU A 35 -5.83 2.38 -1.65
C LEU A 35 -5.63 3.23 -2.89
N VAL A 36 -5.43 4.52 -2.69
CA VAL A 36 -4.99 5.44 -3.74
C VAL A 36 -3.64 6.00 -3.32
N LEU A 37 -2.61 5.65 -4.08
CA LEU A 37 -1.21 6.02 -3.84
C LEU A 37 -0.79 7.03 -4.89
N SER A 38 -0.85 8.30 -4.52
CA SER A 38 -0.57 9.41 -5.43
C SER A 38 0.72 10.12 -5.05
N SER A 39 1.56 10.37 -6.04
CA SER A 39 2.85 11.05 -5.90
C SER A 39 3.10 11.90 -7.14
N LYS A 40 3.80 13.03 -6.95
CA LYS A 40 4.24 13.90 -8.06
C LYS A 40 5.36 13.28 -8.89
N LEU A 41 6.15 12.38 -8.28
CA LEU A 41 7.26 11.67 -8.91
C LEU A 41 6.95 10.17 -8.98
N PRO A 42 7.55 9.42 -9.93
CA PRO A 42 7.47 7.96 -9.95
C PRO A 42 7.95 7.36 -8.63
N VAL A 43 7.12 6.52 -8.00
CA VAL A 43 7.41 5.85 -6.72
C VAL A 43 7.25 4.34 -6.85
N SER A 44 8.16 3.59 -6.25
CA SER A 44 8.05 2.14 -6.05
C SER A 44 7.43 1.86 -4.69
N TRP A 45 6.14 1.58 -4.67
CA TRP A 45 5.37 1.30 -3.46
C TRP A 45 5.54 -0.16 -3.03
N VAL A 46 5.79 -0.39 -1.74
CA VAL A 46 5.80 -1.72 -1.13
C VAL A 46 4.67 -1.80 -0.13
N LEU A 47 3.73 -2.72 -0.33
CA LEU A 47 2.67 -3.01 0.62
C LEU A 47 3.10 -4.15 1.53
N GLU A 48 3.10 -3.86 2.83
CA GLU A 48 3.34 -4.83 3.89
C GLU A 48 2.07 -4.99 4.72
N SER A 49 1.90 -6.18 5.28
CA SER A 49 0.76 -6.50 6.11
C SER A 49 1.20 -6.97 7.49
N GLU A 50 0.64 -6.36 8.52
CA GLU A 50 0.81 -6.79 9.90
C GLU A 50 -0.53 -7.29 10.42
N GLN A 51 -0.55 -8.53 10.92
CA GLN A 51 -1.74 -9.15 11.53
C GLN A 51 -2.96 -9.20 10.60
N LEU A 52 -2.78 -9.02 9.29
CA LEU A 52 -3.81 -9.31 8.30
C LEU A 52 -3.76 -10.79 7.92
N PRO A 53 -4.91 -11.38 7.56
CA PRO A 53 -4.94 -12.70 6.97
C PRO A 53 -4.04 -12.76 5.72
N PRO A 54 -3.33 -13.87 5.49
CA PRO A 54 -2.65 -14.10 4.22
C PRO A 54 -3.63 -13.91 3.07
N SER A 55 -3.17 -13.38 1.95
CA SER A 55 -3.99 -13.16 0.76
C SER A 55 -5.14 -12.16 0.94
N PHE A 56 -5.03 -11.25 1.92
CA PHE A 56 -6.01 -10.19 2.11
C PHE A 56 -6.17 -9.34 0.84
N PRO A 57 -7.41 -9.11 0.35
CA PRO A 57 -7.64 -8.44 -0.92
C PRO A 57 -7.46 -6.93 -0.80
N VAL A 58 -6.61 -6.37 -1.66
CA VAL A 58 -6.34 -4.93 -1.76
C VAL A 58 -6.46 -4.48 -3.21
N SER A 59 -7.28 -3.47 -3.44
CA SER A 59 -7.35 -2.74 -4.71
C SER A 59 -6.52 -1.47 -4.59
N VAL A 60 -5.61 -1.25 -5.52
CA VAL A 60 -4.62 -0.18 -5.46
C VAL A 60 -4.67 0.63 -6.74
N GLN A 61 -4.80 1.95 -6.63
CA GLN A 61 -4.55 2.87 -7.73
C GLN A 61 -3.24 3.60 -7.47
N VAL A 62 -2.36 3.62 -8.47
CA VAL A 62 -1.06 4.29 -8.39
C VAL A 62 -0.96 5.42 -9.41
N SER A 63 -0.15 6.43 -9.11
CA SER A 63 0.21 7.48 -10.07
C SER A 63 0.97 6.91 -11.28
N THR A 64 0.95 7.64 -12.39
CA THR A 64 1.64 7.25 -13.63
C THR A 64 3.13 6.99 -13.37
N ASN A 65 3.66 5.93 -13.97
CA ASN A 65 5.05 5.46 -13.80
C ASN A 65 5.42 5.02 -12.37
N SER A 66 4.46 4.96 -11.45
CA SER A 66 4.66 4.30 -10.16
C SER A 66 4.39 2.79 -10.29
N SER A 67 4.98 2.03 -9.37
CA SER A 67 4.79 0.58 -9.29
C SER A 67 4.36 0.19 -7.88
N VAL A 68 3.69 -0.96 -7.74
CA VAL A 68 3.32 -1.51 -6.43
C VAL A 68 3.75 -2.97 -6.35
N GLN A 69 4.32 -3.35 -5.22
CA GLN A 69 4.73 -4.71 -4.90
C GLN A 69 4.18 -5.11 -3.54
N SER A 70 3.86 -6.39 -3.38
CA SER A 70 3.44 -6.99 -2.10
C SER A 70 3.88 -8.44 -2.03
N HIS A 71 4.15 -8.94 -0.83
CA HIS A 71 4.52 -10.35 -0.61
C HIS A 71 3.31 -11.18 -0.14
N ASP A 72 2.51 -10.65 0.78
CA ASP A 72 1.48 -11.43 1.49
C ASP A 72 0.03 -11.02 1.18
N LEU A 73 -0.15 -10.04 0.30
CA LEU A 73 -1.45 -9.45 -0.06
C LEU A 73 -1.85 -9.81 -1.50
N ILE A 74 -3.14 -9.96 -1.76
CA ILE A 74 -3.66 -10.03 -3.14
C ILE A 74 -3.88 -8.62 -3.63
N VAL A 75 -2.98 -8.12 -4.46
CA VAL A 75 -3.04 -6.77 -5.03
C VAL A 75 -3.69 -6.79 -6.41
N ARG A 76 -4.69 -5.93 -6.59
CA ARG A 76 -5.28 -5.59 -7.89
C ARG A 76 -5.00 -4.12 -8.21
N VAL A 77 -4.23 -3.88 -9.27
CA VAL A 77 -3.87 -2.54 -9.75
C VAL A 77 -4.85 -2.06 -10.81
#